data_AF-A0A542KHF0-F1
#
_entry.id   AF-A0A542KHF0-F1
#
_cell.length_a   1.000
_cell.length_b   1.000
_cell.length_c   1.000
_cell.angle_alpha   90.00
_cell.angle_beta   90.00
_cell.angle_gamma   90.00
#
_symmetry.space_group_name_H-M   'P 1'
#
loop_
_entity.id
_entity.type
_entity.pdbx_description
1 polymer ?
#
loop_
_entity_poly.entity_id
_entity_poly.type
_entity_poly.pdbx_seq_one_letter_code
_entity_poly.pdbx_strand_id
1 'polypeptide(L)'
;MWNSAWMRSVEWLAAASSDPRTCKRQWASGTGTALLEAGRYWNVLSVPDSLGLLALNVLWEDPLHTPGPVLRHRRARRVGF
;
A
#
# COMPACT_ATOMS: atom_id res chain seq x y z
N MET A 1 -3.18 -10.27 18.93
CA MET A 1 -4.29 -10.55 18.01
C MET A 1 -4.14 -9.68 16.76
N TRP A 2 -4.11 -10.28 15.57
CA TRP A 2 -4.17 -9.51 14.32
C TRP A 2 -5.60 -8.97 14.13
N ASN A 3 -5.74 -7.71 13.73
CA ASN A 3 -7.04 -7.10 13.50
C ASN A 3 -7.62 -7.65 12.18
N SER A 4 -8.86 -8.15 12.18
CA SER A 4 -9.52 -8.74 11.00
C SER A 4 -9.68 -7.74 9.85
N ALA A 5 -9.72 -6.43 10.12
CA ALA A 5 -9.72 -5.39 9.10
C ALA A 5 -8.36 -5.32 8.38
N TRP A 6 -7.26 -5.42 9.13
CA TRP A 6 -5.91 -5.45 8.58
C TRP A 6 -5.71 -6.63 7.63
N MET A 7 -6.16 -7.82 8.03
CA MET A 7 -6.02 -9.01 7.22
C MET A 7 -6.79 -8.88 5.89
N ARG A 8 -8.03 -8.39 5.93
CA ARG A 8 -8.82 -8.11 4.71
C ARG A 8 -8.15 -7.09 3.77
N SER A 9 -7.61 -6.02 4.33
CA SER A 9 -6.87 -5.01 3.60
C SER A 9 -5.64 -5.56 2.86
N VAL A 10 -4.88 -6.44 3.51
CA VAL A 10 -3.69 -7.07 2.91
C VAL A 10 -4.08 -8.12 1.87
N GLU A 11 -5.16 -8.88 2.10
CA GLU A 11 -5.67 -9.81 1.09
C GLU A 11 -6.22 -9.08 -0.14
N TRP A 12 -6.86 -7.92 0.02
CA TRP A 12 -7.28 -7.06 -1.09
C TRP A 12 -6.08 -6.61 -1.94
N LEU A 13 -4.99 -6.16 -1.30
CA LEU A 13 -3.74 -5.82 -1.99
C LEU A 13 -3.18 -7.03 -2.76
N ALA A 14 -3.10 -8.18 -2.09
CA ALA A 14 -2.54 -9.39 -2.65
C ALA A 14 -3.36 -9.94 -3.83
N ALA A 15 -4.68 -9.72 -3.84
CA ALA A 15 -5.56 -10.11 -4.94
C ALA A 15 -5.25 -9.35 -6.25
N ALA A 16 -4.69 -8.14 -6.16
CA ALA A 16 -4.19 -7.41 -7.31
C ALA A 16 -2.83 -7.91 -7.83
N SER A 17 -2.20 -8.86 -7.12
CA SER A 17 -0.88 -9.41 -7.46
C SER A 17 -0.95 -10.64 -8.37
N SER A 18 -0.06 -10.77 -9.35
CA SER A 18 0.17 -12.05 -10.06
C SER A 18 0.69 -13.15 -9.12
N ASP A 19 1.49 -12.78 -8.11
CA ASP A 19 1.91 -13.63 -6.99
C ASP A 19 1.45 -13.04 -5.64
N PRO A 20 0.27 -13.46 -5.14
CA PRO A 20 -0.27 -12.98 -3.87
C PRO A 20 0.61 -13.31 -2.65
N ARG A 21 1.35 -14.42 -2.67
CA ARG A 21 2.18 -14.81 -1.52
C ARG A 21 3.40 -13.92 -1.42
N THR A 22 4.07 -13.66 -2.54
CA THR A 22 5.22 -12.74 -2.58
C THR A 22 4.82 -11.32 -2.25
N CYS A 23 3.69 -10.84 -2.78
CA CYS A 23 3.16 -9.51 -2.47
C CYS A 23 2.93 -9.31 -0.96
N LYS A 24 2.30 -10.28 -0.27
CA LYS A 24 2.09 -10.22 1.19
C LYS A 24 3.40 -10.20 1.97
N ARG A 25 4.38 -11.00 1.55
CA ARG A 25 5.71 -11.00 2.19
C ARG A 25 6.41 -9.67 2.04
N GLN A 26 6.50 -9.15 0.81
CA GLN A 26 7.11 -7.85 0.53
C GLN A 26 6.42 -6.72 1.31
N TRP A 27 5.09 -6.75 1.41
CA TRP A 27 4.34 -5.76 2.17
C TRP A 27 4.63 -5.83 3.68
N ALA A 28 4.78 -7.03 4.24
CA ALA A 28 5.10 -7.23 5.65
C ALA A 28 6.55 -6.86 5.97
N SER A 29 7.51 -7.30 5.14
CA SER A 29 8.94 -7.17 5.39
C SER A 29 9.58 -5.88 4.85
N GLY A 30 8.87 -5.14 3.99
CA GLY A 30 9.40 -3.94 3.35
C GLY A 30 9.86 -2.90 4.38
N THR A 31 11.03 -2.32 4.16
CA THR A 31 11.58 -1.22 4.96
C THR A 31 11.82 -0.02 4.07
N GLY A 32 11.55 1.19 4.56
CA GLY A 32 11.71 2.40 3.76
C GLY A 32 10.69 2.48 2.62
N THR A 33 11.16 2.90 1.44
CA THR A 33 10.35 3.03 0.22
C THR A 33 10.54 1.80 -0.68
N ALA A 34 9.45 1.17 -1.11
CA ALA A 34 9.48 -0.01 -1.96
C ALA A 34 8.30 -0.03 -2.94
N LEU A 35 8.56 -0.47 -4.17
CA LEU A 35 7.51 -0.76 -5.14
C LEU A 35 7.08 -2.23 -5.00
N LEU A 36 5.79 -2.47 -4.78
CA LEU A 36 5.17 -3.78 -4.84
C LEU A 36 4.56 -3.97 -6.21
N GLU A 37 5.14 -4.87 -7.00
CA GLU A 37 4.62 -5.25 -8.30
C GLU A 37 3.39 -6.15 -8.15
N ALA A 38 2.27 -5.57 -7.74
CA ALA A 38 1.01 -6.28 -7.82
C ALA A 38 0.64 -6.50 -9.31
N GLY A 39 0.83 -5.49 -10.17
CA GLY A 39 1.00 -5.68 -11.61
C GLY A 39 -0.22 -6.17 -12.40
N ARG A 40 -1.31 -6.59 -11.75
CA ARG A 40 -2.53 -7.06 -12.43
C ARG A 40 -3.54 -5.94 -12.65
N TYR A 41 -3.63 -5.00 -11.72
CA TYR A 41 -4.50 -3.82 -11.83
C TYR A 41 -3.75 -2.52 -11.52
N TRP A 42 -2.83 -2.56 -10.56
CA TRP A 42 -1.98 -1.44 -10.16
C TRP A 42 -0.72 -1.99 -9.50
N ASN A 43 0.34 -1.19 -9.46
CA ASN A 43 1.47 -1.40 -8.56
C ASN A 43 1.26 -0.55 -7.31
N VAL A 44 1.88 -0.91 -6.19
CA VAL A 44 1.75 -0.14 -4.94
C VAL A 44 3.10 0.40 -4.52
N LEU A 45 3.20 1.72 -4.38
CA LEU A 45 4.37 2.35 -3.80
C LEU A 45 4.19 2.42 -2.28
N SER A 46 4.91 1.56 -1.55
CA SER A 46 4.96 1.61 -0.09
C SER A 46 6.04 2.59 0.36
N VAL A 47 5.69 3.49 1.28
CA VAL A 47 6.58 4.52 1.83
C VAL A 47 6.40 4.66 3.34
N PRO A 48 7.40 5.22 4.07
CA PRO A 48 7.22 5.62 5.46
C PRO A 48 6.05 6.57 5.65
N ASP A 49 5.32 6.46 6.77
CA ASP A 49 4.09 7.23 7.00
C ASP A 49 4.30 8.75 7.02
N SER A 50 5.45 9.22 7.50
CA SER A 50 5.82 10.64 7.49
C SER A 50 5.88 11.23 6.08
N LEU A 51 6.37 10.46 5.11
CA LEU A 51 6.42 10.87 3.71
C LEU A 51 5.08 10.61 3.01
N GLY A 52 4.50 9.42 3.23
CA GLY A 52 3.31 8.97 2.52
C GLY A 52 2.07 9.79 2.79
N LEU A 53 1.88 10.29 4.01
CA LEU A 53 0.74 11.15 4.32
C LEU A 53 0.86 12.54 3.66
N LEU A 54 2.08 13.08 3.56
CA LEU A 54 2.33 14.33 2.84
C LEU A 54 2.14 14.16 1.33
N ALA A 55 2.70 13.09 0.76
CA ALA A 55 2.52 12.75 -0.65
C ALA A 55 1.04 12.55 -0.99
N LEU A 56 0.30 11.86 -0.12
CA LEU A 56 -1.13 11.64 -0.31
C LEU A 56 -1.92 12.95 -0.32
N ASN A 57 -1.56 13.94 0.51
CA ASN A 57 -2.21 15.25 0.47
C ASN A 57 -2.04 15.91 -0.91
N VAL A 58 -0.83 15.90 -1.46
CA VAL A 58 -0.55 16.45 -2.80
C VAL A 58 -1.32 15.68 -3.88
N LEU A 59 -1.36 14.35 -3.80
CA LEU A 59 -2.09 13.53 -4.78
C LEU A 59 -3.61 13.79 -4.74
N TRP A 60 -4.17 14.11 -3.58
CA TRP A 60 -5.59 14.47 -3.45
C TRP A 60 -5.91 15.89 -3.92
N GLU A 61 -4.90 16.76 -4.02
CA GLU A 61 -5.06 18.12 -4.54
C GLU A 61 -5.01 18.17 -6.08
N ASP A 62 -4.64 17.08 -6.76
CA ASP A 62 -4.65 17.02 -8.22
C ASP A 62 -6.10 17.01 -8.76
N PRO A 63 -6.54 18.06 -9.47
CA PRO A 63 -7.91 18.13 -9.99
C PRO A 63 -8.14 17.21 -11.21
N LEU A 64 -7.08 16.68 -11.81
CA LEU A 64 -7.15 15.84 -13.01
C LEU A 64 -7.15 14.34 -12.69
N HIS A 65 -6.66 13.94 -11.51
CA HIS A 65 -6.50 12.53 -11.15
C HIS A 65 -6.93 12.25 -9.72
N THR A 66 -7.81 11.26 -9.56
CA THR A 66 -8.08 10.69 -8.23
C THR A 66 -6.99 9.67 -7.91
N PRO A 67 -6.33 9.74 -6.75
CA PRO A 67 -5.36 8.73 -6.34
C PRO A 67 -6.01 7.34 -6.29
N GLY A 68 -5.20 6.33 -6.61
CA GLY A 68 -5.59 4.94 -6.48
C GLY A 68 -5.90 4.54 -5.03
N PRO A 69 -6.31 3.29 -4.80
CA PRO A 69 -6.65 2.83 -3.47
C PRO A 69 -5.46 2.93 -2.51
N VAL A 70 -5.71 3.48 -1.33
CA VAL A 70 -4.67 3.73 -0.33
C VAL A 70 -4.76 2.72 0.81
N LEU A 71 -3.61 2.16 1.19
CA LEU A 71 -3.45 1.26 2.31
C LEU A 71 -2.55 1.84 3.39
N ARG A 72 -3.06 2.00 4.61
CA ARG A 72 -2.28 2.48 5.75
C ARG A 72 -2.02 1.38 6.76
N HIS A 73 -0.74 1.08 7.02
CA HIS A 73 -0.33 0.17 8.09
C HIS A 73 0.14 0.96 9.31
N ARG A 74 -0.76 1.21 10.27
CA ARG A 74 -0.44 2.04 11.45
C ARG A 74 0.71 1.46 12.31
N ARG A 75 0.70 0.15 12.58
CA ARG A 75 1.72 -0.50 13.40
C ARG A 75 3.11 -0.45 12.76
N ALA A 76 3.19 -0.65 11.44
CA ALA A 76 4.45 -0.61 10.70
C ALA A 76 4.80 0.77 10.13
N ARG A 77 4.04 1.81 10.51
CA ARG A 77 4.27 3.21 10.15
C ARG A 77 4.54 3.44 8.66
N ARG A 78 3.66 2.89 7.82
CA ARG A 78 3.77 3.00 6.35
C ARG A 78 2.42 3.21 5.68
N VAL A 79 2.50 3.79 4.48
CA VAL A 79 1.37 4.00 3.55
C VAL A 79 1.74 3.35 2.22
N GLY A 80 0.76 2.77 1.54
CA GLY A 80 0.84 2.33 0.16
C GLY A 80 -0.26 3.00 -0.65
N PHE A 81 0.04 3.43 -1.86
CA PHE A 81 -0.90 3.96 -2.84
C PHE A 81 -0.51 3.47 -4.24
#